data_AF-A0A967HRM2-F1
#
_entry.id   AF-A0A967HRM2-F1
#
_cell.length_a   1.000
_cell.length_b   1.000
_cell.length_c   1.000
_cell.angle_alpha   90.00
_cell.angle_beta   90.00
_cell.angle_gamma   90.00
#
_symmetry.space_group_name_H-M   'P 1'
#
loop_
_entity.id
_entity.type
_entity.pdbx_description
1 polymer ?
#
loop_
_entity_poly.entity_id
_entity_poly.type
_entity_poly.pdbx_seq_one_letter_code
_entity_poly.pdbx_strand_id
1 'polypeptide(L)'
;LGGFAAKAELFKLTGDWRFALFGLTISPGFEANDLGFQTNADMALTGFWGGYRQNDPGPTFRRWNVNSNAWGGVSYGGERIALGGNVNGG
;
A
#
# COMPACT_ATOMS: atom_id res chain seq x y z
N LEU A 1 -24.36 -6.59 16.16
CA LEU A 1 -23.13 -6.90 15.42
C LEU A 1 -23.02 -5.95 14.26
N GLY A 2 -21.89 -5.27 14.10
CA GLY A 2 -21.69 -4.30 13.04
C GLY A 2 -20.26 -3.81 13.04
N GLY A 3 -19.44 -4.37 12.17
CA GLY A 3 -18.16 -3.78 11.79
C GLY A 3 -18.24 -3.21 10.38
N PHE A 4 -17.19 -2.51 9.97
CA PHE A 4 -17.05 -1.98 8.61
C PHE A 4 -15.69 -2.36 8.03
N ALA A 5 -15.66 -2.44 6.70
CA ALA A 5 -14.43 -2.50 5.94
C ALA A 5 -14.45 -1.38 4.90
N ALA A 6 -13.31 -0.71 4.72
CA ALA A 6 -13.15 0.33 3.71
C ALA A 6 -11.78 0.26 3.07
N LYS A 7 -11.73 0.55 1.76
CA LYS A 7 -10.49 0.66 0.99
C LYS A 7 -10.53 1.96 0.20
N ALA A 8 -9.40 2.67 0.17
CA ALA A 8 -9.22 3.87 -0.63
C ALA A 8 -7.85 3.86 -1.32
N GLU A 9 -7.80 4.30 -2.57
CA GLU A 9 -6.57 4.35 -3.36
C GLU A 9 -6.51 5.65 -4.18
N LEU A 10 -5.32 6.26 -4.24
CA LEU A 10 -5.05 7.46 -5.02
C LEU A 10 -3.80 7.23 -5.86
N PHE A 11 -3.87 7.60 -7.15
CA PHE A 11 -2.79 7.35 -8.10
C PHE A 11 -2.44 8.59 -8.93
N LYS A 12 -1.14 8.81 -9.14
CA LYS A 12 -0.58 9.61 -10.23
C LYS A 12 0.24 8.69 -11.12
N LEU A 13 -0.25 8.44 -12.34
CA LEU A 13 0.36 7.47 -13.26
C LEU A 13 1.01 8.10 -14.50
N THR A 14 0.92 9.43 -14.65
CA THR A 14 1.41 10.17 -15.82
C THR A 14 2.68 10.97 -15.51
N GLY A 15 3.54 11.10 -16.51
CA GLY A 15 4.88 11.69 -16.38
C GLY A 15 5.91 10.70 -15.85
N ASP A 16 7.12 11.21 -15.65
CA ASP A 16 8.26 10.44 -15.17
C ASP A 16 8.11 10.08 -13.69
N TRP A 17 7.57 11.01 -12.91
CA TRP A 17 7.21 10.81 -11.51
C TRP A 17 5.81 10.21 -11.39
N ARG A 18 5.73 9.05 -10.73
CA ARG A 18 4.48 8.32 -10.50
C ARG A 18 4.38 7.92 -9.04
N PHE A 19 3.17 7.98 -8.50
CA PHE A 19 2.92 7.70 -7.09
C PHE A 19 1.58 7.00 -6.90
N ALA A 20 1.48 6.21 -5.84
CA ALA A 20 0.24 5.63 -5.35
C ALA A 20 0.19 5.74 -3.82
N LEU A 21 -1.00 6.01 -3.29
CA LEU A 21 -1.33 5.89 -1.89
C LEU A 21 -2.48 4.90 -1.77
N PHE A 22 -2.43 4.01 -0.78
CA PHE A 22 -3.52 3.10 -0.49
C PHE A 22 -3.79 3.04 1.01
N GLY A 23 -5.05 2.84 1.36
CA GLY A 23 -5.52 2.61 2.71
C GLY A 23 -6.54 1.49 2.71
N LEU A 24 -6.45 0.60 3.70
CA LEU A 24 -7.40 -0.47 3.97
C LEU A 24 -7.68 -0.47 5.47
N THR A 25 -8.94 -0.54 5.87
CA THR A 25 -9.30 -0.64 7.27
C THR A 25 -10.45 -1.63 7.44
N ILE A 26 -10.39 -2.43 8.50
CA ILE A 26 -11.41 -3.39 8.91
C ILE A 26 -11.59 -3.21 10.41
N SER A 27 -12.78 -2.77 10.83
CA SER A 27 -13.04 -2.49 12.24
C SER A 27 -13.21 -3.78 13.06
N PRO A 28 -12.96 -3.72 14.38
CA PRO A 28 -13.36 -4.74 15.33
C PRO A 28 -14.81 -5.17 15.14
N GLY A 29 -15.07 -6.48 15.22
CA GLY A 29 -16.42 -7.03 15.11
C GLY A 29 -17.00 -7.03 13.69
N PHE A 30 -16.19 -6.78 12.66
CA PHE A 30 -16.57 -7.09 11.28
C PHE A 30 -16.56 -8.61 11.07
N GLU A 31 -17.70 -9.25 11.28
CA GLU A 31 -17.91 -10.65 10.94
C GLU A 31 -18.09 -10.77 9.43
N ALA A 32 -17.00 -10.99 8.70
CA ALA A 32 -17.07 -11.38 7.30
C ALA A 32 -17.47 -12.86 7.11
N ASN A 33 -17.71 -13.62 8.19
CA ASN A 33 -17.61 -15.08 8.12
C ASN A 33 -18.65 -15.87 8.93
N ASP A 34 -19.61 -16.44 8.21
CA ASP A 34 -20.28 -17.71 8.53
C ASP A 34 -19.39 -18.94 8.21
N LEU A 35 -18.14 -18.77 7.70
CA LEU A 35 -17.28 -19.85 7.20
C LEU A 35 -15.96 -20.06 7.98
N GLY A 36 -15.87 -19.66 9.25
CA GLY A 36 -14.94 -20.27 10.21
C GLY A 36 -13.43 -20.04 10.02
N PHE A 37 -13.00 -19.08 9.21
CA PHE A 37 -11.59 -18.66 9.14
C PHE A 37 -11.49 -17.14 9.40
N GLN A 38 -11.18 -16.78 10.65
CA GLN A 38 -11.10 -15.39 11.09
C GLN A 38 -9.77 -14.77 10.62
N THR A 39 -9.80 -14.03 9.51
CA THR A 39 -8.63 -13.27 9.04
C THR A 39 -8.75 -11.83 9.53
N ASN A 40 -8.24 -11.57 10.74
CA ASN A 40 -8.05 -10.25 11.38
C ASN A 40 -9.12 -9.19 11.07
N ALA A 41 -10.29 -9.30 11.72
CA ALA A 41 -11.28 -8.24 11.81
C ALA A 41 -10.84 -7.12 12.78
N ASP A 42 -9.60 -6.62 12.65
CA ASP A 42 -9.04 -5.52 13.44
C ASP A 42 -7.74 -5.01 12.79
N MET A 43 -7.85 -4.10 11.81
CA MET A 43 -6.67 -3.51 11.18
C MET A 43 -6.96 -2.17 10.51
N ALA A 44 -5.96 -1.30 10.53
CA ALA A 44 -5.82 -0.14 9.65
C ALA A 44 -4.43 -0.21 9.01
N LEU A 45 -4.40 -0.39 7.70
CA LEU A 45 -3.21 -0.50 6.86
C LEU A 45 -3.14 0.69 5.92
N THR A 46 -1.94 1.25 5.75
CA THR A 46 -1.66 2.25 4.74
C THR A 46 -0.37 1.92 4.01
N GLY A 47 -0.25 2.42 2.79
CA GLY A 47 1.02 2.37 2.11
C GLY A 47 1.13 3.34 0.96
N PHE A 48 2.36 3.43 0.49
CA PHE A 48 2.82 4.34 -0.52
C PHE A 48 3.70 3.57 -1.50
N TRP A 49 3.50 3.86 -2.78
CA TRP A 49 4.45 3.53 -3.83
C TRP A 49 4.84 4.82 -4.53
N GLY A 50 6.13 4.97 -4.83
CA GLY A 50 6.64 6.12 -5.57
C GLY A 50 7.77 5.70 -6.48
N GLY A 51 7.75 6.18 -7.71
CA GLY A 51 8.76 5.85 -8.71
C GLY A 51 9.07 6.99 -9.65
N TYR A 52 10.29 6.93 -10.19
CA TYR A 52 10.78 7.79 -11.25
C TYR A 52 11.21 6.93 -12.43
N ARG A 53 10.87 7.36 -13.64
CA ARG A 53 11.27 6.72 -14.90
C ARG A 53 11.91 7.74 -15.82
N GLN A 54 13.16 7.51 -16.19
CA GLN A 54 13.85 8.24 -17.25
C GLN A 54 13.69 7.46 -18.56
N ASN A 55 12.95 8.02 -19.52
CA ASN A 55 12.74 7.40 -20.84
C ASN A 55 13.60 8.04 -21.93
N ASP A 56 14.21 9.19 -21.66
CA ASP A 56 15.05 9.87 -22.62
C ASP A 56 16.45 9.24 -22.63
N PRO A 57 17.00 8.93 -23.81
CA PRO A 57 18.30 8.30 -23.92
C PRO A 57 19.40 9.27 -23.49
N GLY A 58 20.07 8.91 -22.39
CA GLY A 58 21.29 9.58 -21.95
C GLY A 58 22.54 9.00 -22.61
N PRO A 59 23.72 9.53 -22.28
CA PRO A 59 25.00 9.09 -22.85
C PRO A 59 25.39 7.65 -22.46
N THR A 60 24.90 7.14 -21.32
CA THR A 60 25.25 5.80 -20.80
C THR A 60 24.08 4.82 -20.85
N PHE A 61 22.88 5.27 -20.47
CA PHE A 61 21.68 4.43 -20.43
C PHE A 61 20.59 5.03 -21.30
N ARG A 62 19.95 4.17 -22.11
CA ARG A 62 18.83 4.58 -22.98
C ARG A 62 17.54 4.86 -22.21
N ARG A 63 17.39 4.21 -21.04
CA ARG A 63 16.27 4.35 -20.11
C ARG A 63 16.64 3.70 -18.78
N TRP A 64 16.05 4.16 -17.69
CA TRP A 64 16.12 3.52 -16.38
C TRP A 64 14.93 3.92 -15.51
N ASN A 65 14.66 3.16 -14.45
CA ASN A 65 13.69 3.52 -13.45
C ASN A 65 14.13 3.12 -12.04
N VAL A 66 13.55 3.81 -11.06
CA VAL A 66 13.66 3.46 -9.65
C VAL A 66 12.30 3.62 -9.01
N ASN A 67 11.93 2.66 -8.16
CA ASN A 67 10.69 2.68 -7.41
C ASN A 67 10.96 2.33 -5.95
N SER A 68 10.09 2.82 -5.08
CA SER A 68 10.08 2.57 -3.65
C SER A 68 8.67 2.23 -3.20
N ASN A 69 8.56 1.33 -2.23
CA ASN A 69 7.34 1.08 -1.49
C ASN A 69 7.60 1.29 -0.01
N ALA A 70 6.59 1.77 0.70
CA ALA A 70 6.52 1.77 2.15
C ALA A 70 5.10 1.42 2.58
N TRP A 71 4.95 0.65 3.64
CA TRP A 71 3.65 0.33 4.22
C TRP A 71 3.76 0.19 5.73
N GLY A 72 2.63 0.43 6.38
CA GLY A 72 2.48 0.28 7.82
C GLY A 72 1.06 -0.09 8.16
N GLY A 73 0.88 -0.65 9.35
CA GLY A 73 -0.45 -0.91 9.87
C GLY A 73 -0.48 -1.08 11.36
N VAL A 74 -1.64 -0.75 11.91
CA VAL A 74 -1.96 -0.88 13.33
C VAL A 74 -3.29 -1.61 13.50
N SER A 75 -3.48 -2.30 14.62
CA SER A 75 -4.82 -2.65 15.11
C SER A 75 -5.52 -1.38 15.64
N TYR A 76 -6.83 -1.45 15.86
CA TYR A 76 -7.58 -0.39 16.56
C TYR A 76 -7.21 -0.30 18.04
N GLY A 77 -6.58 -1.35 18.59
CA GLY A 77 -5.91 -1.34 19.90
C GLY A 77 -4.57 -0.59 19.91
N GLY A 78 -4.05 -0.20 18.73
CA GLY A 78 -2.78 0.53 18.58
C GLY A 78 -1.55 -0.36 18.49
N GLU A 79 -1.70 -1.69 18.44
CA GLU A 79 -0.57 -2.58 18.20
C GLU A 79 -0.12 -2.48 16.74
N ARG A 80 1.20 -2.37 16.52
CA ARG A 80 1.75 -2.40 15.17
C ARG A 80 1.67 -3.81 14.60
N ILE A 81 0.90 -3.97 13.52
CA ILE A 81 0.69 -5.26 12.83
C ILE A 81 1.50 -5.37 11.54
N ALA A 82 1.94 -4.24 10.97
CA ALA A 82 2.77 -4.21 9.77
C ALA A 82 3.71 -3.01 9.78
N LEU A 83 4.92 -3.22 9.28
CA LEU A 83 5.86 -2.17 8.91
C LEU A 83 6.85 -2.75 7.91
N GLY A 84 6.99 -2.09 6.76
CA GLY A 84 7.94 -2.55 5.76
C GLY A 84 8.10 -1.57 4.62
N GLY A 85 9.07 -1.89 3.78
CA GLY A 85 9.36 -1.13 2.58
C GLY A 85 10.41 -1.84 1.74
N ASN A 86 10.48 -1.47 0.47
CA ASN A 86 11.54 -1.92 -0.41
C ASN A 86 11.81 -0.89 -1.51
N VAL A 87 12.96 -1.06 -2.16
CA VAL A 87 13.36 -0.28 -3.33
C VAL A 87 13.70 -1.26 -4.44
N ASN A 88 13.31 -0.93 -5.68
CA ASN A 88 13.68 -1.68 -6.87
C ASN A 88 13.94 -0.74 -8.04
N GLY A 89 14.64 -1.21 -9.07
CA GLY A 89 14.98 -0.41 -10.23
C GLY A 89 15.70 -1.24 -11.29
N GLY A 90 15.82 -0.67 -12.48
CA GLY A 90 16.45 -1.30 -13.66
C GLY A 90 16.61 -0.34 -14.81
#